data_AF-A0A934FY79-F1
#
_entry.id   AF-A0A934FY79-F1
#
_cell.length_a   1.000
_cell.length_b   1.000
_cell.length_c   1.000
_cell.angle_alpha   90.00
_cell.angle_beta   90.00
_cell.angle_gamma   90.00
#
_symmetry.space_group_name_H-M   'P 1'
#
loop_
_entity.id
_entity.type
_entity.pdbx_description
1 polymer ?
#
loop_
_entity_poly.entity_id
_entity_poly.type
_entity_poly.pdbx_seq_one_letter_code
_entity_poly.pdbx_strand_id
1 'polypeptide(L)'
;MTITGTPDPCSLATPADAPVRGLLVGWRFPAAVLALLAGQELVLLAMLVWPMPAGGGVAFVEEFRTWCFGFDPATGAIEWASVITTLTAPLVLGTVALGIWSDVLSLAVRFERGRFAMWSAGFAAAGMGLVLGVTGLAGGTPAGELPFPAEALRIAVPLHPFALVDHSGAPLSSEDLAGRVVLLTAVYSSCGFT
;
A
#
# COMPACT_ATOMS: atom_id res chain seq x y z
N MET A 1 -4.22 57.95 15.37
CA MET A 1 -3.07 57.04 15.46
C MET A 1 -3.57 55.73 16.04
N THR A 2 -4.41 55.01 15.30
CA THR A 2 -4.06 53.96 14.31
C THR A 2 -3.48 52.74 15.01
N ILE A 3 -4.39 51.86 15.42
CA ILE A 3 -4.11 50.53 15.97
C ILE A 3 -3.55 49.68 14.82
N THR A 4 -2.28 49.31 14.93
CA THR A 4 -1.63 48.26 14.15
C THR A 4 -2.12 46.91 14.67
N GLY A 5 -3.21 46.39 14.09
CA GLY A 5 -3.65 45.02 14.34
C GLY A 5 -2.72 44.04 13.62
N THR A 6 -1.96 43.25 14.38
CA THR A 6 -1.29 42.06 13.85
C THR A 6 -2.37 41.11 13.34
N PRO A 7 -2.33 40.66 12.07
CA PRO A 7 -3.31 39.72 11.55
C PRO A 7 -3.31 38.45 12.42
N ASP A 8 -4.50 38.01 12.82
CA ASP A 8 -4.66 36.78 13.59
C ASP A 8 -4.03 35.62 12.79
N PRO A 9 -3.02 34.93 13.34
CA PRO A 9 -2.36 33.82 12.65
C PRO A 9 -3.32 32.65 12.36
N CYS A 10 -4.53 32.67 12.94
CA CYS A 10 -5.60 31.72 12.69
C CYS A 10 -6.55 32.10 11.53
N SER A 11 -6.37 33.26 10.87
CA SER A 11 -7.28 33.76 9.83
C SER A 11 -6.91 33.35 8.38
N LEU A 12 -5.96 32.43 8.18
CA LEU A 12 -5.49 32.04 6.85
C LEU A 12 -6.31 30.94 6.17
N ALA A 13 -7.46 30.52 6.74
CA ALA A 13 -8.36 29.62 6.03
C ALA A 13 -9.03 30.36 4.88
N THR A 14 -8.47 30.17 3.68
CA THR A 14 -9.04 30.67 2.44
C THR A 14 -10.40 29.98 2.18
N PRO A 15 -11.35 30.64 1.49
CA PRO A 15 -12.62 30.02 1.11
C PRO A 15 -12.45 28.70 0.32
N ALA A 16 -11.31 28.52 -0.34
CA ALA A 16 -10.91 27.29 -1.02
C ALA A 16 -10.69 26.08 -0.10
N ASP A 17 -10.44 26.31 1.20
CA ASP A 17 -10.15 25.25 2.18
C ASP A 17 -11.41 24.62 2.78
N ALA A 18 -12.57 25.28 2.63
CA ALA A 18 -13.85 24.82 3.14
C ALA A 18 -14.24 23.38 2.71
N PRO A 19 -14.10 22.97 1.42
CA PRO A 19 -14.44 21.61 1.00
C PRO A 19 -13.48 20.55 1.56
N VAL A 20 -12.17 20.82 1.56
CA VAL A 20 -11.16 19.88 2.07
C VAL A 20 -11.33 19.70 3.59
N ARG A 21 -11.54 20.79 4.31
CA ARG A 21 -11.84 20.76 5.74
C ARG A 21 -13.14 20.01 6.03
N GLY A 22 -14.17 20.20 5.21
CA GLY A 22 -15.44 19.47 5.35
C GLY A 22 -15.35 17.97 5.07
N LEU A 23 -14.35 17.54 4.29
CA LEU A 23 -14.01 16.13 4.11
C LEU A 23 -13.27 15.58 5.32
N LEU A 24 -12.23 16.29 5.79
CA LEU A 24 -11.31 15.84 6.85
C LEU A 24 -11.91 15.91 8.26
N VAL A 25 -12.80 16.86 8.54
CA VAL A 25 -13.30 17.14 9.90
C VAL A 25 -14.63 16.43 10.21
N GLY A 26 -15.00 15.40 9.45
CA GLY A 26 -16.29 14.72 9.65
C GLY A 26 -16.27 13.22 9.33
N TRP A 27 -17.45 12.60 9.34
CA TRP A 27 -17.63 11.17 9.07
C TRP A 27 -17.24 10.73 7.65
N ARG A 28 -17.11 11.69 6.72
CA ARG A 28 -16.78 11.40 5.31
C ARG A 28 -15.39 10.83 5.15
N PHE A 29 -14.41 11.35 5.91
CA PHE A 29 -13.04 10.82 5.88
C PHE A 29 -12.96 9.35 6.33
N PRO A 30 -13.43 8.95 7.53
CA PRO A 30 -13.39 7.55 7.93
C PRO A 30 -14.24 6.65 7.04
N ALA A 31 -15.38 7.15 6.51
CA ALA A 31 -16.16 6.44 5.51
C ALA A 31 -15.37 6.20 4.21
N ALA A 32 -14.61 7.20 3.74
CA ALA A 32 -13.75 7.08 2.58
C ALA A 32 -12.64 6.05 2.80
N VAL A 33 -11.96 6.10 3.95
CA VAL A 33 -10.90 5.15 4.31
C VAL A 33 -11.45 3.72 4.34
N LEU A 34 -12.57 3.49 5.02
CA LEU A 34 -13.19 2.16 5.08
C LEU A 34 -13.69 1.69 3.72
N ALA A 35 -14.26 2.57 2.89
CA ALA A 35 -14.70 2.24 1.55
C ALA A 35 -13.53 1.88 0.62
N LEU A 36 -12.38 2.56 0.75
CA LEU A 36 -11.17 2.24 0.02
C LEU A 36 -10.58 0.89 0.46
N LEU A 37 -10.51 0.63 1.77
CA LEU A 37 -10.04 -0.67 2.30
C LEU A 37 -10.96 -1.81 1.85
N ALA A 38 -12.28 -1.65 1.97
CA ALA A 38 -13.24 -2.64 1.49
C ALA A 38 -13.17 -2.83 -0.03
N GLY A 39 -13.00 -1.74 -0.79
CA GLY A 39 -12.81 -1.79 -2.24
C GLY A 39 -11.53 -2.54 -2.62
N GLN A 40 -10.43 -2.29 -1.92
CA GLN A 40 -9.18 -3.03 -2.09
C GLN A 40 -9.36 -4.52 -1.80
N GLU A 41 -10.03 -4.90 -0.71
CA GLU A 41 -10.34 -6.30 -0.41
C GLU A 41 -11.15 -6.96 -1.52
N LEU A 42 -12.17 -6.27 -2.04
CA LEU A 42 -12.95 -6.78 -3.17
C LEU A 42 -12.11 -6.97 -4.43
N VAL A 43 -11.17 -6.06 -4.71
CA VAL A 43 -10.20 -6.20 -5.81
C VAL A 43 -9.32 -7.44 -5.58
N LEU A 44 -8.76 -7.62 -4.38
CA LEU A 44 -7.90 -8.76 -4.07
C LEU A 44 -8.64 -10.08 -4.23
N LEU A 45 -9.87 -10.16 -3.72
CA LEU A 45 -10.74 -11.32 -3.87
C LEU A 45 -11.13 -11.56 -5.33
N ALA A 46 -11.42 -10.50 -6.09
CA ALA A 46 -11.67 -10.61 -7.52
C ALA A 46 -10.43 -11.14 -8.25
N MET A 47 -9.24 -10.60 -7.97
CA MET A 47 -7.99 -11.10 -8.54
C MET A 47 -7.70 -12.53 -8.15
N LEU A 48 -8.13 -13.02 -6.99
CA LEU A 48 -7.97 -14.40 -6.57
C LEU A 48 -8.90 -15.36 -7.33
N VAL A 49 -10.18 -14.99 -7.52
CA VAL A 49 -11.22 -15.89 -8.03
C VAL A 49 -11.48 -15.74 -9.53
N TRP A 50 -11.22 -14.56 -10.10
CA TRP A 50 -11.61 -14.26 -11.48
C TRP A 50 -10.83 -15.12 -12.48
N PRO A 51 -11.47 -15.89 -13.37
CA PRO A 51 -10.75 -16.68 -14.36
C PRO A 51 -9.98 -15.74 -15.30
N MET A 52 -8.71 -16.03 -15.60
CA MET A 52 -7.87 -15.16 -16.43
C MET A 52 -8.51 -15.01 -17.83
N PRO A 53 -9.07 -13.83 -18.18
CA PRO A 53 -9.72 -13.66 -19.47
C PRO A 53 -8.65 -13.37 -20.52
N ALA A 54 -8.68 -14.01 -21.70
CA ALA A 54 -7.72 -13.70 -22.75
C ALA A 54 -7.71 -12.18 -23.07
N GLY A 55 -6.58 -11.48 -22.88
CA GLY A 55 -6.46 -10.04 -23.11
C GLY A 55 -5.25 -9.37 -22.43
N GLY A 56 -5.07 -8.07 -22.65
CA GLY A 56 -3.89 -7.31 -22.18
C GLY A 56 -3.73 -7.20 -20.66
N GLY A 57 -4.81 -7.39 -19.89
CA GLY A 57 -4.76 -7.38 -18.42
C GLY A 57 -4.29 -8.70 -17.78
N VAL A 58 -4.10 -9.76 -18.56
CA VAL A 58 -3.72 -11.10 -18.05
C VAL A 58 -2.35 -11.07 -17.39
N ALA A 59 -1.36 -10.45 -18.06
CA ALA A 59 0.01 -10.43 -17.56
C ALA A 59 0.10 -9.80 -16.16
N PHE A 60 -0.63 -8.70 -15.94
CA PHE A 60 -0.68 -8.06 -14.63
C PHE A 60 -1.34 -8.97 -13.58
N VAL A 61 -2.48 -9.60 -13.89
CA VAL A 61 -3.18 -10.47 -12.93
C VAL A 61 -2.35 -11.70 -12.59
N GLU A 62 -1.67 -12.29 -13.57
CA GLU A 62 -0.78 -13.43 -13.37
C GLU A 62 0.44 -13.06 -12.53
N GLU A 63 1.09 -11.94 -12.84
CA GLU A 63 2.21 -11.41 -12.06
C GLU A 63 1.77 -11.08 -10.62
N PHE A 64 0.64 -10.41 -10.46
CA PHE A 64 0.06 -10.11 -9.15
C PHE A 64 -0.22 -11.39 -8.35
N ARG A 65 -0.83 -12.41 -8.96
CA ARG A 65 -1.07 -13.71 -8.31
C ARG A 65 0.23 -14.38 -7.90
N THR A 66 1.24 -14.35 -8.76
CA THR A 66 2.53 -14.96 -8.51
C THR A 66 3.20 -14.30 -7.30
N TRP A 67 3.28 -12.96 -7.29
CA TRP A 67 3.96 -12.22 -6.23
C TRP A 67 3.16 -12.09 -4.94
N CYS A 68 1.85 -11.85 -5.02
CA CYS A 68 1.03 -11.54 -3.86
C CYS A 68 0.30 -12.76 -3.27
N PHE A 69 0.05 -13.80 -4.08
CA PHE A 69 -0.66 -15.01 -3.66
C PHE A 69 0.20 -16.28 -3.73
N GLY A 70 1.46 -16.18 -4.17
CA GLY A 70 2.31 -17.37 -4.34
C GLY A 70 1.72 -18.35 -5.34
N PHE A 71 1.13 -17.84 -6.44
CA PHE A 71 0.63 -18.66 -7.52
C PHE A 71 1.78 -19.22 -8.35
N ASP A 72 1.80 -20.54 -8.54
CA ASP A 72 2.73 -21.20 -9.46
C ASP A 72 2.04 -21.39 -10.82
N PRO A 73 2.43 -20.67 -11.89
CA PRO A 73 1.81 -20.79 -13.20
C PRO A 73 2.04 -22.17 -13.86
N ALA A 74 3.05 -22.92 -13.44
CA ALA A 74 3.34 -24.25 -14.00
C ALA A 74 2.38 -25.32 -13.47
N THR A 75 2.03 -25.26 -12.19
CA THR A 75 1.17 -26.26 -11.53
C THR A 75 -0.25 -25.77 -11.27
N GLY A 76 -0.47 -24.45 -11.33
CA GLY A 76 -1.71 -23.81 -10.91
C GLY A 76 -1.91 -23.80 -9.39
N ALA A 77 -0.89 -24.19 -8.60
CA ALA A 77 -0.97 -24.21 -7.15
C ALA A 77 -0.97 -22.80 -6.55
N ILE A 78 -1.64 -22.63 -5.42
CA ILE A 78 -1.68 -21.38 -4.66
C ILE A 78 -1.18 -21.63 -3.24
N GLU A 79 -0.22 -20.82 -2.79
CA GLU A 79 0.22 -20.80 -1.40
C GLU A 79 -0.78 -20.03 -0.53
N TRP A 80 -1.73 -20.75 0.08
CA TRP A 80 -2.77 -20.16 0.94
C TRP A 80 -2.24 -19.31 2.10
N ALA A 81 -1.03 -19.59 2.60
CA ALA A 81 -0.40 -18.74 3.61
C ALA A 81 -0.14 -17.31 3.10
N SER A 82 0.29 -17.17 1.85
CA SER A 82 0.50 -15.89 1.17
C SER A 82 -0.83 -15.17 0.95
N VAL A 83 -1.86 -15.89 0.51
CA VAL A 83 -3.23 -15.35 0.38
C VAL A 83 -3.76 -14.81 1.71
N ILE A 84 -3.68 -15.61 2.77
CA ILE A 84 -4.13 -15.20 4.11
C ILE A 84 -3.37 -13.97 4.57
N THR A 85 -2.04 -13.94 4.42
CA THR A 85 -1.22 -12.80 4.85
C THR A 85 -1.61 -11.52 4.10
N THR A 86 -1.76 -11.61 2.77
CA THR A 86 -2.14 -10.48 1.90
C THR A 86 -3.54 -9.94 2.23
N LEU A 87 -4.52 -10.81 2.49
CA LEU A 87 -5.88 -10.41 2.87
C LEU A 87 -6.02 -10.00 4.35
N THR A 88 -5.12 -10.43 5.23
CA THR A 88 -5.24 -10.11 6.67
C THR A 88 -4.89 -8.65 6.95
N ALA A 89 -3.89 -8.10 6.26
CA ALA A 89 -3.40 -6.74 6.55
C ALA A 89 -4.47 -5.64 6.36
N PRO A 90 -5.22 -5.56 5.24
CA PRO A 90 -6.24 -4.54 5.06
C PRO A 90 -7.46 -4.78 5.98
N LEU A 91 -7.81 -6.04 6.28
CA LEU A 91 -8.82 -6.38 7.29
C LEU A 91 -8.43 -5.89 8.70
N VAL A 92 -7.20 -6.14 9.14
CA VAL A 92 -6.72 -5.66 10.45
C VAL A 92 -6.73 -4.13 10.48
N LEU A 93 -6.26 -3.47 9.42
CA LEU A 93 -6.29 -2.01 9.35
C LEU A 93 -7.74 -1.47 9.34
N GLY A 94 -8.63 -2.12 8.62
CA GLY A 94 -10.06 -1.78 8.56
C GLY A 94 -10.77 -1.94 9.90
N THR A 95 -10.47 -3.01 10.65
CA THR A 95 -11.03 -3.23 11.99
C THR A 95 -10.53 -2.20 13.00
N VAL A 96 -9.24 -1.85 12.97
CA VAL A 96 -8.67 -0.77 13.81
C VAL A 96 -9.31 0.57 13.46
N ALA A 97 -9.38 0.91 12.16
CA ALA A 97 -10.04 2.12 11.68
C ALA A 97 -11.50 2.20 12.13
N LEU A 98 -12.26 1.11 11.97
CA LEU A 98 -13.66 1.04 12.39
C LEU A 98 -13.79 1.21 13.90
N GLY A 99 -12.90 0.63 14.70
CA GLY A 99 -12.88 0.80 16.16
C GLY A 99 -12.66 2.26 16.57
N ILE A 100 -11.64 2.91 16.00
CA ILE A 100 -11.29 4.30 16.28
C ILE A 100 -12.44 5.26 15.92
N TRP A 101 -13.15 5.01 14.83
CA TRP A 101 -14.21 5.91 14.33
C TRP A 101 -15.63 5.40 14.54
N SER A 102 -15.82 4.37 15.38
CA SER A 102 -17.09 3.68 15.55
C SER A 102 -18.22 4.64 15.98
N ASP A 103 -17.96 5.54 16.93
CA ASP A 103 -18.93 6.53 17.41
C ASP A 103 -19.39 7.47 16.29
N VAL A 104 -18.44 8.07 15.56
CA VAL A 104 -18.71 9.02 14.47
C VAL A 104 -19.46 8.35 13.32
N LEU A 105 -19.06 7.13 12.96
CA LEU A 105 -19.71 6.35 11.91
C LEU A 105 -21.12 5.92 12.32
N SER A 106 -21.32 5.53 13.59
CA SER A 106 -22.64 5.13 14.09
C SER A 106 -23.65 6.27 14.02
N LEU A 107 -23.23 7.49 14.36
CA LEU A 107 -24.04 8.70 14.23
C LEU A 107 -24.37 8.98 12.76
N ALA A 108 -23.39 8.89 11.86
CA ALA A 108 -23.61 9.09 10.43
C ALA A 108 -24.58 8.07 9.84
N VAL A 109 -24.48 6.80 10.22
CA VAL A 109 -25.40 5.74 9.77
C VAL A 109 -26.82 5.97 10.31
N ARG A 110 -26.96 6.45 11.56
CA ARG A 110 -28.26 6.71 12.18
C ARG A 110 -28.97 7.94 11.58
N PHE A 111 -28.24 9.04 11.39
CA PHE A 111 -28.83 10.33 11.01
C PHE A 111 -28.70 10.67 9.53
N GLU A 112 -27.69 10.14 8.85
CA GLU A 112 -27.37 10.46 7.45
C GLU A 112 -27.28 9.22 6.55
N ARG A 113 -28.01 8.13 6.87
CA ARG A 113 -27.89 6.81 6.19
C ARG A 113 -27.80 6.88 4.67
N GLY A 114 -28.66 7.65 4.02
CA GLY A 114 -28.68 7.79 2.56
C GLY A 114 -27.44 8.46 2.00
N ARG A 115 -26.97 9.54 2.65
CA ARG A 115 -25.72 10.22 2.27
C ARG A 115 -24.52 9.36 2.58
N PHE A 116 -24.51 8.68 3.73
CA PHE A 116 -23.47 7.73 4.09
C PHE A 116 -23.31 6.64 3.03
N ALA A 117 -24.40 5.97 2.66
CA ALA A 117 -24.37 4.93 1.63
C ALA A 117 -23.88 5.46 0.27
N MET A 118 -24.38 6.63 -0.15
CA MET A 118 -23.97 7.26 -1.41
C MET A 118 -22.48 7.63 -1.44
N TRP A 119 -21.96 8.24 -0.38
CA TRP A 119 -20.53 8.61 -0.30
C TRP A 119 -19.64 7.39 -0.23
N SER A 120 -19.97 6.40 0.60
CA SER A 120 -19.22 5.14 0.68
C SER A 120 -19.20 4.41 -0.66
N ALA A 121 -20.33 4.35 -1.37
CA ALA A 121 -20.39 3.78 -2.71
C ALA A 121 -19.56 4.59 -3.72
N GLY A 122 -19.61 5.92 -3.64
CA GLY A 122 -18.80 6.81 -4.49
C GLY A 122 -17.30 6.60 -4.30
N PHE A 123 -16.82 6.49 -3.06
CA PHE A 123 -15.42 6.22 -2.77
C PHE A 123 -15.00 4.81 -3.19
N ALA A 124 -15.84 3.80 -2.95
CA ALA A 124 -15.58 2.44 -3.39
C ALA A 124 -15.47 2.38 -4.93
N ALA A 125 -16.39 3.04 -5.64
CA ALA A 125 -16.37 3.11 -7.10
C ALA A 125 -15.15 3.88 -7.63
N ALA A 126 -14.78 4.99 -6.99
CA ALA A 126 -13.59 5.76 -7.36
C ALA A 126 -12.29 4.97 -7.14
N GLY A 127 -12.17 4.27 -6.00
CA GLY A 127 -11.04 3.39 -5.72
C GLY A 127 -10.94 2.23 -6.70
N MET A 128 -12.06 1.57 -6.98
CA MET A 128 -12.15 0.51 -7.99
C MET A 128 -11.77 1.02 -9.38
N GLY A 129 -12.30 2.18 -9.78
CA GLY A 129 -11.97 2.82 -11.06
C GLY A 129 -10.50 3.20 -11.17
N LEU A 130 -9.87 3.64 -10.08
CA LEU A 130 -8.44 3.93 -10.05
C LEU A 130 -7.62 2.66 -10.25
N VAL A 131 -7.92 1.58 -9.53
CA VAL A 131 -7.24 0.30 -9.70
C VAL A 131 -7.39 -0.21 -11.13
N LEU A 132 -8.62 -0.28 -11.63
CA LEU A 132 -8.89 -0.73 -13.00
C LEU A 132 -8.21 0.16 -14.03
N GLY A 133 -8.22 1.48 -13.84
CA GLY A 133 -7.55 2.44 -14.71
C GLY A 133 -6.04 2.24 -14.73
N VAL A 134 -5.40 2.07 -13.57
CA VAL A 134 -3.96 1.79 -13.49
C VAL A 134 -3.63 0.46 -14.16
N THR A 135 -4.40 -0.60 -13.91
CA THR A 135 -4.17 -1.91 -14.54
C THR A 135 -4.43 -1.92 -16.05
N GLY A 136 -5.39 -1.14 -16.53
CA GLY A 136 -5.69 -1.03 -17.97
C GLY A 136 -4.65 -0.20 -18.73
N LEU A 137 -4.00 0.75 -18.05
CA LEU A 137 -2.90 1.56 -18.61
C LEU A 137 -1.55 0.86 -18.50
N ALA A 138 -1.39 -0.02 -17.52
CA ALA A 138 -0.24 -0.92 -17.41
C ALA A 138 -0.34 -1.98 -18.51
N GLY A 139 -0.05 -1.60 -19.75
CA GLY A 139 0.14 -2.55 -20.83
C GLY A 139 1.23 -3.52 -20.45
N GLY A 140 0.86 -4.72 -20.02
CA GLY A 140 1.79 -5.77 -19.65
C GLY A 140 2.61 -6.13 -20.87
N THR A 141 3.84 -5.61 -20.94
CA THR A 141 4.81 -6.15 -21.88
C THR A 141 5.23 -7.47 -21.24
N PRO A 142 5.03 -8.64 -21.88
CA PRO A 142 5.49 -9.90 -21.31
C PRO A 142 6.94 -9.70 -20.90
N ALA A 143 7.26 -10.01 -19.64
CA ALA A 143 8.61 -9.90 -19.13
C ALA A 143 9.49 -10.75 -20.04
N GLY A 144 10.22 -10.09 -20.95
CA GLY A 144 11.23 -10.73 -21.75
C GLY A 144 12.29 -11.32 -20.84
N GLU A 145 13.26 -12.00 -21.43
CA GLU A 145 14.44 -12.43 -20.70
C GLU A 145 15.00 -11.25 -19.89
N LEU A 146 15.03 -11.40 -18.56
CA LEU A 146 15.43 -10.31 -17.68
C LEU A 146 16.81 -9.84 -18.12
N PRO A 147 17.06 -8.52 -18.21
CA PRO A 147 18.35 -8.00 -18.70
C PRO A 147 19.55 -8.42 -17.83
N PHE A 148 19.28 -9.03 -16.67
CA PHE A 148 20.28 -9.55 -15.74
C PHE A 148 19.95 -11.01 -15.40
N PRO A 149 20.46 -12.01 -16.13
CA PRO A 149 20.32 -13.40 -15.73
C PRO A 149 20.94 -13.59 -14.35
N ALA A 150 20.21 -14.24 -13.44
CA ALA A 150 20.63 -14.42 -12.05
C ALA A 150 21.98 -15.13 -11.94
N GLU A 151 22.33 -15.95 -12.94
CA GLU A 151 23.62 -16.62 -13.09
C GLU A 151 24.76 -15.63 -13.37
N ALA A 152 24.52 -14.56 -14.12
CA ALA A 152 25.51 -13.51 -14.39
C ALA A 152 25.72 -12.56 -13.20
N LEU A 153 24.74 -12.47 -12.30
CA LEU A 153 24.85 -11.70 -11.04
C LEU A 153 25.60 -12.45 -9.94
N ARG A 154 25.89 -13.75 -10.11
CA ARG A 154 26.74 -14.52 -9.18
C ARG A 154 28.21 -14.18 -9.38
N ILE A 155 28.61 -13.03 -8.85
CA ILE A 155 30.01 -12.63 -8.78
C ILE A 155 30.63 -13.17 -7.49
N ALA A 156 31.77 -13.85 -7.62
CA ALA A 156 32.60 -14.21 -6.48
C ALA A 156 33.58 -13.06 -6.22
N VAL A 157 33.14 -12.07 -5.43
CA VAL A 157 33.99 -10.95 -5.01
C VAL A 157 34.35 -11.17 -3.54
N PRO A 158 35.64 -11.03 -3.15
CA PRO A 158 36.01 -11.07 -1.74
C PRO A 158 35.24 -9.99 -0.98
N LEU A 159 34.71 -10.35 0.19
CA LEU A 159 34.02 -9.40 1.06
C LEU A 159 34.97 -8.25 1.40
N HIS A 160 34.58 -7.02 1.07
CA HIS A 160 35.37 -5.85 1.43
C HIS A 160 35.38 -5.69 2.96
N PRO A 161 36.52 -5.37 3.58
CA PRO A 161 36.57 -5.16 5.01
C PRO A 161 35.63 -4.02 5.41
N PHE A 162 34.83 -4.25 6.44
CA PHE A 162 33.96 -3.23 7.02
C PHE A 162 33.98 -3.28 8.54
N ALA A 163 33.63 -2.14 9.13
CA ALA A 163 33.37 -2.00 10.55
C ALA A 163 32.01 -1.32 10.70
N LEU A 164 31.05 -2.05 11.26
CA LEU A 164 29.69 -1.61 11.52
C LEU A 164 29.42 -1.69 13.03
N VAL A 165 28.28 -1.14 13.43
CA VAL A 165 27.75 -1.26 14.80
C VAL A 165 26.37 -1.89 14.68
N ASP A 166 26.11 -2.92 15.48
CA ASP A 166 24.82 -3.58 15.48
C ASP A 166 23.75 -2.78 16.25
N HIS A 167 22.52 -3.28 16.27
CA HIS A 167 21.39 -2.64 16.95
C HIS A 167 21.52 -2.62 18.48
N SER A 168 22.44 -3.40 19.05
CA SER A 168 22.77 -3.41 20.49
C SER A 168 23.91 -2.45 20.86
N GLY A 169 24.55 -1.84 19.85
CA GLY A 169 25.73 -1.00 20.04
C GLY A 169 27.06 -1.77 20.03
N ALA A 170 27.04 -3.07 19.74
CA ALA A 170 28.26 -3.87 19.67
C ALA A 170 28.96 -3.65 18.32
N PRO A 171 30.31 -3.58 18.29
CA PRO A 171 31.05 -3.52 17.05
C PRO A 171 30.91 -4.83 16.29
N LEU A 172 30.75 -4.75 14.97
CA LEU A 172 30.69 -5.89 14.06
C LEU A 172 31.64 -5.64 12.88
N SER A 173 32.61 -6.53 12.68
CA SER A 173 33.52 -6.47 11.54
C SER A 173 33.25 -7.58 10.53
N SER A 174 33.81 -7.45 9.34
CA SER A 174 33.81 -8.51 8.33
C SER A 174 34.54 -9.78 8.78
N GLU A 175 35.51 -9.66 9.69
CA GLU A 175 36.29 -10.80 10.21
C GLU A 175 35.44 -11.68 11.14
N ASP A 176 34.55 -11.06 11.93
CA ASP A 176 33.63 -11.76 12.83
C ASP A 176 32.62 -12.66 12.07
N LEU A 177 32.47 -12.42 10.77
CA LEU A 177 31.58 -13.13 9.87
C LEU A 177 32.28 -14.24 9.06
N ALA A 178 33.60 -14.42 9.24
CA ALA A 178 34.37 -15.44 8.52
C ALA A 178 33.78 -16.84 8.75
N GLY A 179 33.63 -17.60 7.65
CA GLY A 179 33.08 -18.96 7.67
C GLY A 179 31.55 -19.04 7.84
N ARG A 180 30.84 -17.90 7.79
CA ARG A 180 29.36 -17.86 7.85
C ARG A 180 28.77 -17.45 6.49
N VAL A 181 27.57 -17.98 6.19
CA VAL A 181 26.75 -17.47 5.09
C VAL A 181 26.01 -16.24 5.59
N VAL A 182 26.28 -15.08 4.98
CA VAL A 182 25.70 -13.79 5.39
C VAL A 182 24.92 -13.18 4.23
N LEU A 183 23.68 -12.76 4.51
CA LEU A 183 22.89 -11.92 3.61
C LEU A 183 23.05 -10.47 4.07
N LEU A 184 23.67 -9.63 3.24
CA LEU A 184 23.81 -8.21 3.50
C LEU A 184 22.70 -7.45 2.75
N THR A 185 21.80 -6.79 3.48
CA THR A 185 20.75 -5.95 2.89
C THR A 185 21.04 -4.50 3.24
N ALA A 186 21.29 -3.67 2.21
CA ALA A 186 21.45 -2.24 2.39
C ALA A 186 20.09 -1.55 2.28
N VAL A 187 19.72 -0.77 3.30
CA VAL A 187 18.50 0.04 3.32
C VAL A 187 18.90 1.50 3.49
N TYR A 188 18.48 2.36 2.56
CA TYR A 188 18.62 3.80 2.69
C TYR A 188 17.57 4.33 3.67
N SER A 189 17.95 4.52 4.93
CA SER A 189 17.04 5.03 5.97
C SER A 189 16.99 6.55 6.06
N SER A 190 17.91 7.25 5.39
CA SER A 190 17.95 8.72 5.33
C SER A 190 17.41 9.23 3.99
N CYS A 191 16.10 9.07 3.76
CA CYS A 191 15.40 9.79 2.69
C CYS A 191 14.60 10.92 3.34
N GLY A 192 15.19 12.13 3.41
CA GLY A 192 14.52 13.28 4.03
C GLY A 192 15.17 14.66 3.83
N PHE A 193 16.23 14.76 3.04
CA PHE A 193 16.82 16.05 2.64
C PHE A 193 17.05 16.05 1.13
N THR A 194 15.98 16.26 0.38
CA THR A 194 16.02 16.76 -1.01
C THR A 194 15.17 18.01 -1.08
#